data_AF-A0A7G9YZG3-F1
#
_entry.id   AF-A0A7G9YZG3-F1
#
_cell.length_a   1.000
_cell.length_b   1.000
_cell.length_c   1.000
_cell.angle_alpha   90.00
_cell.angle_beta   90.00
_cell.angle_gamma   90.00
#
_symmetry.space_group_name_H-M   'P 1'
#
loop_
_entity.id
_entity.type
_entity.pdbx_description
1 polymer ?
#
loop_
_entity_poly.entity_id
_entity_poly.type
_entity_poly.pdbx_seq_one_letter_code
_entity_poly.pdbx_strand_id
1 'polypeptide(L)'
;MVKFEVIRKEPGEVIRSEDWNKIQEDIKADLERLEEENRNLKRYIENMGEGVTLINLDSPVGKSYNLDENVPGETGNYGTRVMGYITKQWVVGKAEKGIICRFGILDFFNVLNYWSGAEAGDKKTLEITLEYMDGTTHTVRDLFIHEWTKLRAKGTDSPYVEYLLSPNERVWYKYALINPNPDKKVMYIAFTDTNEECAPRIANAIQHVTRIRPIQTYQE
;
A
#
# COMPACT_ATOMS: atom_id res chain seq x y z
N MET A 1 -5.36 18.23 -34.86
CA MET A 1 -4.09 18.07 -35.60
C MET A 1 -4.32 18.53 -37.03
N VAL A 2 -3.61 19.57 -37.46
CA VAL A 2 -3.54 19.91 -38.89
C VAL A 2 -2.68 18.83 -39.54
N LYS A 3 -3.19 18.13 -40.56
CA LYS A 3 -2.44 17.09 -41.26
C LYS A 3 -1.26 17.75 -41.99
N PHE A 4 -0.07 17.18 -41.83
CA PHE A 4 1.10 17.59 -42.61
C PHE A 4 0.81 17.35 -44.10
N GLU A 5 0.80 18.42 -44.89
CA GLU A 5 0.67 18.34 -46.34
C GLU A 5 2.07 18.33 -46.97
N VAL A 6 2.42 17.21 -47.60
CA VAL A 6 3.71 17.04 -48.26
C VAL A 6 3.78 17.97 -49.47
N ILE A 7 4.71 18.92 -49.45
CA ILE A 7 5.06 19.74 -50.62
C ILE A 7 5.69 18.81 -51.67
N ARG A 8 4.95 18.48 -52.73
CA ARG A 8 5.47 17.70 -53.86
C ARG A 8 6.19 18.63 -54.83
N LYS A 9 7.48 18.40 -55.06
CA LYS A 9 8.30 19.13 -56.05
C LYS A 9 8.76 18.21 -57.18
N GLU A 10 8.93 18.78 -58.37
CA GLU A 10 9.51 18.07 -59.51
C GLU A 10 11.05 18.03 -59.41
N PRO A 11 11.72 17.02 -60.00
CA PRO A 11 13.19 16.94 -59.99
C PRO A 11 13.83 18.20 -60.61
N GLY A 12 14.59 18.96 -59.80
CA GLY A 12 15.29 20.18 -60.23
C GLY A 12 14.75 21.49 -59.66
N GLU A 13 13.62 21.48 -58.96
CA GLU A 13 13.09 22.68 -58.30
C GLU A 13 13.83 23.02 -57.00
N VAL A 14 14.31 24.26 -56.89
CA VAL A 14 14.94 24.79 -55.68
C VAL A 14 13.87 25.11 -54.62
N ILE A 15 14.13 24.78 -53.35
CA ILE A 15 13.26 25.14 -52.22
C ILE A 15 13.39 26.65 -51.98
N ARG A 16 12.28 27.40 -51.97
CA ARG A 16 12.31 28.82 -51.62
C ARG A 16 12.69 28.94 -50.14
N SER A 17 13.48 29.95 -49.78
CA SER A 17 13.91 30.16 -48.38
C SER A 17 12.74 30.24 -47.40
N GLU A 18 11.61 30.81 -47.81
CA GLU A 18 10.37 30.88 -47.02
C GLU A 18 9.79 29.49 -46.73
N ASP A 19 9.71 28.62 -47.75
CA ASP A 19 9.23 27.24 -47.60
C ASP A 19 10.17 26.45 -46.66
N TRP A 20 11.48 26.65 -46.81
CA TRP A 20 12.47 26.00 -45.96
C TRP A 20 12.36 26.45 -44.50
N ASN A 21 12.23 27.75 -44.25
CA ASN A 21 12.05 28.29 -42.90
C ASN A 21 10.76 27.78 -42.25
N LYS A 22 9.66 27.73 -43.01
CA LYS A 22 8.40 27.18 -42.52
C LYS A 22 8.51 25.70 -42.16
N ILE A 23 9.17 24.90 -42.99
CA ILE A 23 9.44 23.49 -42.68
C ILE A 23 10.27 23.37 -41.39
N GLN A 24 11.30 24.20 -41.20
CA GLN A 24 12.11 24.18 -39.99
C GLN A 24 11.33 24.59 -38.74
N GLU A 25 10.45 25.60 -38.85
CA GLU A 25 9.55 26.03 -37.76
C GLU A 25 8.54 24.94 -37.40
N ASP A 26 7.91 24.32 -38.40
CA ASP A 26 6.95 23.23 -38.21
C ASP A 26 7.62 22.02 -37.55
N ILE A 27 8.82 21.62 -38.00
CA ILE A 27 9.60 20.53 -37.39
C ILE A 27 9.95 20.87 -35.93
N LYS A 28 10.37 22.11 -35.66
CA LYS A 28 10.72 22.54 -34.31
C LYS A 28 9.50 22.48 -33.38
N ALA A 29 8.34 22.98 -33.83
CA ALA A 29 7.11 22.95 -33.05
C ALA A 29 6.65 21.50 -32.79
N ASP A 30 6.77 20.62 -33.77
CA ASP A 30 6.46 19.19 -33.62
C ASP A 30 7.40 18.50 -32.62
N LEU A 31 8.70 18.80 -32.65
CA LEU A 31 9.67 18.28 -31.69
C LEU A 31 9.38 18.75 -30.26
N GLU A 32 9.10 20.04 -30.06
CA GLU A 32 8.76 20.60 -28.74
C GLU A 32 7.48 19.95 -28.18
N ARG A 33 6.47 19.72 -29.03
CA ARG A 33 5.26 18.99 -28.64
C ARG A 33 5.55 17.54 -28.25
N LEU A 34 6.34 16.82 -29.05
CA LEU A 34 6.69 15.43 -28.77
C LEU A 34 7.50 15.29 -27.47
N GLU A 35 8.41 16.23 -27.19
CA GLU A 35 9.14 16.27 -25.92
C GLU A 35 8.21 16.46 -24.73
N GLU A 36 7.23 17.35 -24.84
CA GLU A 36 6.24 17.58 -23.79
C GLU A 36 5.33 16.37 -23.57
N GLU A 37 4.83 15.75 -24.64
CA GLU A 37 4.05 14.51 -24.56
C GLU A 37 4.86 13.39 -23.90
N ASN A 38 6.14 13.24 -24.27
CA ASN A 38 7.03 12.24 -23.68
C ASN A 38 7.28 12.50 -22.19
N ARG A 39 7.48 13.77 -21.78
CA ARG A 39 7.56 14.15 -20.35
C ARG A 39 6.29 13.78 -19.58
N ASN A 40 5.12 14.06 -20.16
CA ASN A 40 3.85 13.77 -19.52
C ASN A 40 3.58 12.26 -19.40
N LEU A 41 3.92 11.49 -20.44
CA LEU A 41 3.82 10.02 -20.41
C LEU A 41 4.77 9.40 -19.38
N LYS A 42 6.01 9.89 -19.27
CA LYS A 42 6.95 9.45 -18.24
C LYS A 42 6.40 9.70 -16.84
N ARG A 43 5.89 10.90 -16.58
CA ARG A 43 5.25 11.24 -15.29
C ARG A 43 4.02 10.37 -15.02
N TYR A 44 3.22 10.09 -16.05
CA TYR A 44 2.07 9.21 -15.91
C TYR A 44 2.50 7.81 -15.49
N ILE A 45 3.47 7.22 -16.18
CA ILE A 45 4.04 5.90 -15.86
C ILE A 45 4.62 5.88 -14.44
N GLU A 46 5.35 6.92 -14.04
CA GLU A 46 5.93 7.04 -12.68
C GLU A 46 4.87 7.06 -11.57
N ASN A 47 3.65 7.53 -11.89
CA ASN A 47 2.52 7.58 -10.97
C ASN A 47 1.62 6.34 -11.04
N MET A 48 1.85 5.41 -11.98
CA MET A 48 1.09 4.17 -12.03
C MET A 48 1.46 3.26 -10.86
N GLY A 49 0.45 2.86 -10.10
CA GLY A 49 0.58 1.92 -9.00
C GLY A 49 -0.29 0.68 -9.23
N GLU A 50 0.22 -0.45 -8.79
CA GLU A 50 -0.51 -1.71 -8.70
C GLU A 50 -0.78 -2.03 -7.23
N GLY A 51 -2.01 -2.42 -6.92
CA GLY A 51 -2.42 -2.83 -5.58
C GLY A 51 -2.69 -4.33 -5.54
N VAL A 52 -2.02 -5.04 -4.65
CA VAL A 52 -2.21 -6.48 -4.43
C VAL A 52 -2.81 -6.68 -3.04
N THR A 53 -3.87 -7.47 -2.96
CA THR A 53 -4.52 -7.84 -1.69
C THR A 53 -4.19 -9.29 -1.37
N LEU A 54 -3.52 -9.51 -0.24
CA LEU A 54 -3.23 -10.83 0.30
C LEU A 54 -4.28 -11.16 1.35
N ILE A 55 -4.99 -12.27 1.14
CA ILE A 55 -6.10 -12.73 1.99
C ILE A 55 -5.75 -14.06 2.66
N ASN A 56 -6.42 -14.37 3.76
CA ASN A 56 -6.22 -15.62 4.51
C ASN A 56 -4.74 -15.85 4.90
N LEU A 57 -4.04 -14.77 5.25
CA LEU A 57 -2.65 -14.83 5.69
C LEU A 57 -2.54 -15.60 7.00
N ASP A 58 -1.70 -16.62 6.99
CA ASP A 58 -1.34 -17.37 8.17
C ASP A 58 0.00 -16.86 8.72
N SER A 59 0.20 -17.03 10.02
CA SER A 59 1.41 -16.60 10.72
C SER A 59 2.00 -17.77 11.49
N PRO A 60 3.33 -18.00 11.40
CA PRO A 60 4.00 -19.07 12.14
C PRO A 60 4.12 -18.75 13.64
N VAL A 61 3.74 -17.55 14.06
CA VAL A 61 3.83 -17.04 15.43
C VAL A 61 2.53 -16.33 15.82
N GLY A 62 2.29 -16.21 17.13
CA GLY A 62 1.09 -15.59 17.65
C GLY A 62 -0.11 -16.52 17.68
N LYS A 63 -1.25 -16.00 18.16
CA LYS A 63 -2.52 -16.74 18.28
C LYS A 63 -3.55 -16.09 17.38
N SER A 64 -4.25 -16.91 16.60
CA SER A 64 -5.36 -16.46 15.76
C SER A 64 -6.70 -16.90 16.33
N TYR A 65 -7.70 -16.04 16.26
CA TYR A 65 -9.08 -16.33 16.62
C TYR A 65 -9.98 -16.05 15.43
N ASN A 66 -11.10 -16.77 15.34
CA ASN A 66 -12.14 -16.39 14.39
C ASN A 66 -12.79 -15.07 14.82
N LEU A 67 -13.46 -14.40 13.87
CA LEU A 67 -14.11 -13.12 14.16
C LEU A 67 -15.36 -13.27 15.05
N ASP A 68 -15.99 -14.44 15.11
CA ASP A 68 -17.12 -14.78 15.99
C ASP A 68 -16.69 -15.41 17.32
N GLU A 69 -15.38 -15.55 17.54
CA GLU A 69 -14.80 -16.15 18.75
C GLU A 69 -14.36 -15.06 19.74
N ASN A 70 -14.62 -15.30 21.02
CA ASN A 70 -14.16 -14.40 22.08
C ASN A 70 -12.67 -14.60 22.33
N VAL A 71 -11.91 -13.51 22.26
CA VAL A 71 -10.52 -13.48 22.72
C VAL A 71 -10.51 -13.48 24.26
N PRO A 72 -9.77 -14.37 24.93
CA PRO A 72 -9.72 -14.42 26.39
C PRO A 72 -9.35 -13.06 27.01
N GLY A 73 -10.17 -12.59 27.95
CA GLY A 73 -9.94 -11.34 28.69
C GLY A 73 -10.48 -10.06 28.01
N GLU A 74 -11.05 -10.15 26.81
CA GLU A 74 -11.63 -9.01 26.08
C GLU A 74 -13.15 -8.89 26.26
N THR A 75 -13.70 -7.73 25.91
CA THR A 75 -15.14 -7.42 26.02
C THR A 75 -16.02 -8.04 24.92
N GLY A 76 -15.47 -8.86 24.00
CA GLY A 76 -16.24 -9.79 23.15
C GLY A 76 -15.62 -10.07 21.77
N ASN A 77 -16.45 -10.30 20.76
CA ASN A 77 -16.05 -10.63 19.38
C ASN A 77 -16.78 -9.75 18.33
N TYR A 78 -16.55 -9.95 17.03
CA TYR A 78 -17.18 -9.19 15.94
C TYR A 78 -18.56 -9.71 15.51
N GLY A 79 -19.06 -10.80 16.07
CA GLY A 79 -20.41 -11.33 15.80
C GLY A 79 -20.62 -11.86 14.38
N THR A 80 -19.56 -12.09 13.62
CA THR A 80 -19.58 -12.64 12.26
C THR A 80 -18.29 -13.42 12.02
N ARG A 81 -18.28 -14.34 11.06
CA ARG A 81 -17.08 -15.08 10.64
C ARG A 81 -16.24 -14.35 9.58
N VAL A 82 -16.87 -13.43 8.85
CA VAL A 82 -16.25 -12.76 7.70
C VAL A 82 -16.64 -11.28 7.70
N MET A 83 -15.66 -10.43 7.45
CA MET A 83 -15.79 -8.97 7.31
C MET A 83 -14.97 -8.49 6.12
N GLY A 84 -15.62 -8.26 4.97
CA GLY A 84 -14.90 -8.01 3.72
C GLY A 84 -14.02 -9.21 3.36
N TYR A 85 -12.69 -9.01 3.38
CA TYR A 85 -11.70 -10.10 3.20
C TYR A 85 -11.13 -10.65 4.51
N ILE A 86 -11.53 -10.11 5.65
CA ILE A 86 -11.03 -10.50 6.98
C ILE A 86 -11.81 -11.71 7.45
N THR A 87 -11.10 -12.79 7.81
CA THR A 87 -11.70 -14.02 8.35
C THR A 87 -11.13 -14.40 9.71
N LYS A 88 -9.98 -13.83 10.10
CA LYS A 88 -9.34 -14.05 11.40
C LYS A 88 -8.75 -12.77 11.95
N GLN A 89 -8.57 -12.76 13.28
CA GLN A 89 -7.83 -11.76 14.02
C GLN A 89 -6.66 -12.41 14.75
N TRP A 90 -5.49 -11.78 14.68
CA TRP A 90 -4.30 -12.15 15.43
C TRP A 90 -4.16 -11.21 16.62
N VAL A 91 -3.99 -11.76 17.82
CA VAL A 91 -3.87 -11.01 19.10
C VAL A 91 -2.92 -11.76 20.02
N VAL A 92 -2.10 -11.04 20.80
CA VAL A 92 -1.31 -11.64 21.88
C VAL A 92 -2.25 -12.02 23.03
N GLY A 93 -2.96 -11.03 23.57
CA GLY A 93 -3.91 -11.18 24.66
C GLY A 93 -3.83 -9.96 25.59
N LYS A 94 -4.83 -9.77 26.45
CA LYS A 94 -4.83 -8.68 27.43
C LYS A 94 -3.75 -8.90 28.50
N ALA A 95 -3.07 -7.83 28.93
CA ALA A 95 -1.98 -7.87 29.90
C ALA A 95 -0.72 -8.63 29.44
N GLU A 96 -0.61 -8.90 28.14
CA GLU A 96 0.58 -9.47 27.51
C GLU A 96 1.08 -8.50 26.43
N LYS A 97 2.36 -8.58 26.09
CA LYS A 97 2.96 -7.87 24.94
C LYS A 97 3.88 -8.82 24.18
N GLY A 98 4.13 -8.53 22.90
CA GLY A 98 4.99 -9.36 22.07
C GLY A 98 4.51 -9.44 20.63
N ILE A 99 5.02 -10.43 19.90
CA ILE A 99 4.71 -10.58 18.47
C ILE A 99 3.26 -11.06 18.32
N ILE A 100 2.43 -10.23 17.69
CA ILE A 100 1.03 -10.53 17.37
C ILE A 100 0.98 -11.55 16.24
N CYS A 101 1.71 -11.29 15.14
CA CYS A 101 1.81 -12.16 13.97
C CYS A 101 3.00 -11.75 13.09
N ARG A 102 3.36 -12.63 12.15
CA ARG A 102 4.36 -12.41 11.11
C ARG A 102 3.86 -12.96 9.78
N PHE A 103 3.63 -12.09 8.80
CA PHE A 103 3.14 -12.48 7.48
C PHE A 103 4.26 -12.50 6.44
N GLY A 104 4.28 -13.54 5.61
CA GLY A 104 5.14 -13.61 4.42
C GLY A 104 4.51 -12.87 3.25
N ILE A 105 5.27 -12.02 2.57
CA ILE A 105 4.81 -11.26 1.39
C ILE A 105 5.63 -11.60 0.15
N LEU A 106 6.96 -11.68 0.28
CA LEU A 106 7.88 -11.92 -0.83
C LEU A 106 7.60 -10.99 -2.03
N ASP A 107 7.49 -9.68 -1.77
CA ASP A 107 7.26 -8.67 -2.81
C ASP A 107 7.86 -7.30 -2.47
N PHE A 108 7.94 -6.43 -3.46
CA PHE A 108 8.25 -5.02 -3.31
C PHE A 108 6.95 -4.23 -3.10
N PHE A 109 6.98 -3.26 -2.18
CA PHE A 109 5.88 -2.32 -2.05
C PHE A 109 6.34 -0.96 -1.56
N ASN A 110 5.58 0.07 -1.94
CA ASN A 110 5.71 1.43 -1.46
C ASN A 110 4.86 1.66 -0.21
N VAL A 111 3.65 1.11 -0.20
CA VAL A 111 2.69 1.27 0.90
C VAL A 111 2.14 -0.09 1.30
N LEU A 112 2.13 -0.37 2.60
CA LEU A 112 1.40 -1.48 3.20
C LEU A 112 0.13 -0.93 3.86
N ASN A 113 -1.01 -1.44 3.46
CA ASN A 113 -2.27 -1.25 4.16
C ASN A 113 -2.60 -2.49 4.99
N TYR A 114 -2.99 -2.28 6.24
CA TYR A 114 -3.34 -3.34 7.17
C TYR A 114 -4.57 -2.95 7.98
N TRP A 115 -5.36 -3.93 8.38
CA TRP A 115 -6.53 -3.71 9.24
C TRP A 115 -6.17 -3.99 10.69
N SER A 116 -6.54 -3.04 11.55
CA SER A 116 -6.33 -3.15 12.99
C SER A 116 -7.43 -2.48 13.80
N GLY A 117 -7.56 -2.92 15.04
CA GLY A 117 -8.33 -2.31 16.13
C GLY A 117 -7.69 -2.75 17.44
N ALA A 118 -8.12 -2.23 18.58
CA ALA A 118 -7.54 -2.64 19.85
C ALA A 118 -8.56 -2.63 20.99
N GLU A 119 -8.49 -3.64 21.87
CA GLU A 119 -9.13 -3.58 23.18
C GLU A 119 -8.38 -2.57 24.03
N ALA A 120 -9.09 -1.67 24.71
CA ALA A 120 -8.49 -0.57 25.46
C ALA A 120 -7.48 0.26 24.63
N GLY A 121 -7.80 0.41 23.34
CA GLY A 121 -7.02 1.18 22.35
C GLY A 121 -7.04 2.68 22.57
N ASP A 122 -6.98 3.42 21.47
CA ASP A 122 -6.73 4.88 21.44
C ASP A 122 -5.35 5.22 22.02
N LYS A 123 -4.35 4.36 21.73
CA LYS A 123 -2.99 4.44 22.25
C LYS A 123 -1.96 4.08 21.18
N LYS A 124 -0.72 4.54 21.39
CA LYS A 124 0.47 4.07 20.66
C LYS A 124 0.89 2.73 21.25
N THR A 125 0.71 1.66 20.48
CA THR A 125 0.75 0.27 21.00
C THR A 125 1.33 -0.72 20.00
N LEU A 126 1.50 -0.31 18.74
CA LEU A 126 1.91 -1.21 17.67
C LEU A 126 3.30 -0.81 17.14
N GLU A 127 4.11 -1.83 16.93
CA GLU A 127 5.36 -1.76 16.19
C GLU A 127 5.24 -2.66 14.95
N ILE A 128 5.68 -2.17 13.80
CA ILE A 128 5.76 -2.95 12.56
C ILE A 128 7.21 -3.05 12.11
N THR A 129 7.70 -4.27 11.95
CA THR A 129 9.03 -4.56 11.42
C THR A 129 8.93 -5.14 10.02
N LEU A 130 9.57 -4.48 9.07
CA LEU A 130 9.80 -4.98 7.71
C LEU A 130 11.15 -5.69 7.68
N GLU A 131 11.16 -6.94 7.25
CA GLU A 131 12.37 -7.71 7.03
C GLU A 131 12.56 -7.92 5.53
N TYR A 132 13.71 -7.47 5.02
CA TYR A 132 14.03 -7.52 3.60
C TYR A 132 14.80 -8.81 3.25
N MET A 133 14.74 -9.21 1.99
CA MET A 133 15.42 -10.41 1.47
C MET A 133 16.95 -10.39 1.67
N ASP A 134 17.55 -9.20 1.81
CA ASP A 134 18.99 -9.03 2.07
C ASP A 134 19.37 -9.17 3.56
N GLY A 135 18.40 -9.50 4.42
CA GLY A 135 18.58 -9.65 5.87
C GLY A 135 18.53 -8.35 6.67
N THR A 136 18.40 -7.20 6.01
CA THR A 136 18.19 -5.92 6.71
C THR A 136 16.77 -5.82 7.25
N THR A 137 16.58 -4.97 8.27
CA THR A 137 15.26 -4.72 8.84
C THR A 137 15.00 -3.23 8.96
N HIS A 138 13.72 -2.85 8.95
CA HIS A 138 13.28 -1.53 9.31
C HIS A 138 12.07 -1.62 10.24
N THR A 139 12.10 -0.89 11.35
CA THR A 139 11.05 -0.92 12.36
C THR A 139 10.41 0.46 12.49
N VAL A 140 9.09 0.51 12.38
CA VAL A 140 8.27 1.69 12.69
C VAL A 140 7.57 1.46 14.02
N ARG A 141 7.82 2.35 14.97
CA ARG A 141 7.35 2.26 16.36
C ARG A 141 6.20 3.21 16.63
N ASP A 142 5.61 3.04 17.81
CA ASP A 142 4.66 3.98 18.40
C ASP A 142 3.44 4.26 17.49
N LEU A 143 3.02 3.24 16.73
CA LEU A 143 1.86 3.33 15.87
C LEU A 143 0.59 3.34 16.72
N PHE A 144 -0.23 4.36 16.47
CA PHE A 144 -1.48 4.58 17.18
C PHE A 144 -2.59 3.69 16.62
N ILE A 145 -3.23 2.90 17.48
CA ILE A 145 -4.34 2.03 17.11
C ILE A 145 -5.60 2.44 17.89
N HIS A 146 -6.67 2.70 17.14
CA HIS A 146 -7.96 3.07 17.69
C HIS A 146 -8.64 1.92 18.41
N GLU A 147 -9.41 2.28 19.44
CA GLU A 147 -10.25 1.36 20.18
C GLU A 147 -11.40 0.85 19.27
N TRP A 148 -11.68 -0.46 19.36
CA TRP A 148 -12.50 -1.17 18.37
C TRP A 148 -14.00 -1.28 18.70
N THR A 149 -14.42 -1.06 19.95
CA THR A 149 -15.84 -1.25 20.36
C THR A 149 -16.79 -0.22 19.75
N LYS A 150 -16.27 0.95 19.35
CA LYS A 150 -17.06 2.00 18.68
C LYS A 150 -16.22 2.80 17.70
N LEU A 151 -16.88 3.35 16.69
CA LEU A 151 -16.24 4.19 15.68
C LEU A 151 -15.62 5.44 16.30
N ARG A 152 -14.34 5.65 16.02
CA ARG A 152 -13.56 6.81 16.45
C ARG A 152 -13.39 7.80 15.31
N ALA A 153 -13.36 9.08 15.64
CA ALA A 153 -13.05 10.13 14.67
C ALA A 153 -11.61 9.96 14.18
N LYS A 154 -11.33 10.35 12.93
CA LYS A 154 -9.96 10.36 12.40
C LYS A 154 -9.12 11.36 13.19
N GLY A 155 -8.12 10.87 13.92
CA GLY A 155 -7.14 11.69 14.64
C GLY A 155 -5.96 12.13 13.76
N THR A 156 -5.07 12.94 14.31
CA THR A 156 -3.84 13.42 13.64
C THR A 156 -2.68 12.43 13.73
N ASP A 157 -2.59 11.64 14.80
CA ASP A 157 -1.41 10.83 15.11
C ASP A 157 -1.31 9.56 14.25
N SER A 158 -2.45 9.03 13.77
CA SER A 158 -2.50 8.00 12.73
C SER A 158 -3.91 7.93 12.13
N PRO A 159 -4.23 8.74 11.11
CA PRO A 159 -5.56 8.72 10.50
C PRO A 159 -5.73 7.40 9.74
N TYR A 160 -6.72 6.61 10.16
CA TYR A 160 -7.14 5.47 9.34
C TYR A 160 -7.67 5.95 7.98
N VAL A 161 -7.43 5.16 6.95
CA VAL A 161 -7.84 5.43 5.57
C VAL A 161 -9.33 5.09 5.41
N GLU A 162 -9.71 3.90 5.86
CA GLU A 162 -11.04 3.29 5.74
C GLU A 162 -11.43 2.61 7.05
N TYR A 163 -12.71 2.27 7.22
CA TYR A 163 -13.19 1.46 8.33
C TYR A 163 -14.27 0.47 7.86
N LEU A 164 -14.47 -0.61 8.63
CA LEU A 164 -15.56 -1.57 8.47
C LEU A 164 -16.31 -1.73 9.79
N LEU A 165 -17.64 -1.76 9.74
CA LEU A 165 -18.51 -2.01 10.89
C LEU A 165 -19.07 -3.43 10.83
N SER A 166 -18.86 -4.17 11.91
CA SER A 166 -19.42 -5.50 12.09
C SER A 166 -20.90 -5.44 12.54
N PRO A 167 -21.64 -6.56 12.53
CA PRO A 167 -23.06 -6.58 12.92
C PRO A 167 -23.34 -6.08 14.34
N ASN A 168 -22.36 -6.17 15.24
CA ASN A 168 -22.47 -5.63 16.61
C ASN A 168 -21.77 -4.27 16.75
N GLU A 169 -21.64 -3.54 15.64
CA GLU A 169 -21.10 -2.17 15.51
C GLU A 169 -19.63 -2.00 15.91
N ARG A 170 -18.91 -3.10 16.12
CA ARG A 170 -17.47 -3.06 16.37
C ARG A 170 -16.70 -2.84 15.08
N VAL A 171 -15.53 -2.23 15.19
CA VAL A 171 -14.85 -1.55 14.09
C VAL A 171 -13.52 -2.18 13.76
N TRP A 172 -13.25 -2.33 12.47
CA TRP A 172 -11.91 -2.49 11.92
C TRP A 172 -11.49 -1.20 11.24
N TYR A 173 -10.26 -0.75 11.48
CA TYR A 173 -9.69 0.43 10.85
C TYR A 173 -8.56 0.01 9.91
N LYS A 174 -8.53 0.57 8.71
CA LYS A 174 -7.45 0.37 7.74
C LYS A 174 -6.41 1.46 7.91
N TYR A 175 -5.17 1.06 8.19
CA TYR A 175 -4.03 1.97 8.30
C TYR A 175 -3.10 1.78 7.11
N ALA A 176 -2.28 2.80 6.83
CA ALA A 176 -1.25 2.77 5.81
C ALA A 176 0.13 3.00 6.42
N LEU A 177 1.10 2.18 6.03
CA LEU A 177 2.50 2.28 6.40
C LEU A 177 3.33 2.48 5.13
N ILE A 178 4.18 3.49 5.11
CA ILE A 178 5.10 3.74 4.01
C ILE A 178 6.36 2.89 4.22
N ASN A 179 6.73 2.10 3.22
CA ASN A 179 8.01 1.40 3.20
C ASN A 179 9.14 2.40 2.90
N PRO A 180 10.13 2.58 3.78
CA PRO A 180 11.26 3.49 3.53
C PRO A 180 12.21 2.96 2.45
N ASN A 181 12.21 1.66 2.16
CA ASN A 181 13.06 1.04 1.14
C ASN A 181 12.18 0.31 0.11
N PRO A 182 11.41 1.04 -0.72
CA PRO A 182 10.51 0.42 -1.70
C PRO A 182 11.25 -0.43 -2.73
N ASP A 183 12.53 -0.13 -2.98
CA ASP A 183 13.36 -0.86 -3.93
C ASP A 183 13.93 -2.18 -3.38
N LYS A 184 13.70 -2.47 -2.09
CA LYS A 184 14.05 -3.76 -1.47
C LYS A 184 12.83 -4.67 -1.38
N LYS A 185 13.04 -5.94 -1.73
CA LYS A 185 12.00 -6.98 -1.62
C LYS A 185 11.79 -7.31 -0.15
N VAL A 186 10.56 -7.21 0.34
CA VAL A 186 10.18 -7.53 1.71
C VAL A 186 9.85 -9.01 1.78
N MET A 187 10.52 -9.72 2.68
CA MET A 187 10.31 -11.14 2.97
C MET A 187 9.17 -11.31 3.96
N TYR A 188 9.26 -10.64 5.12
CA TYR A 188 8.27 -10.73 6.19
C TYR A 188 7.88 -9.36 6.73
N ILE A 189 6.65 -9.30 7.24
CA ILE A 189 6.16 -8.21 8.08
C ILE A 189 5.78 -8.77 9.43
N ALA A 190 6.42 -8.28 10.49
CA ALA A 190 6.08 -8.62 11.86
C ALA A 190 5.29 -7.47 12.50
N PHE A 191 4.20 -7.82 13.18
CA PHE A 191 3.39 -6.91 13.98
C PHE A 191 3.60 -7.25 15.44
N THR A 192 4.00 -6.26 16.25
CA THR A 192 4.37 -6.43 17.64
C THR A 192 3.56 -5.48 18.51
N ASP A 193 2.91 -6.03 19.53
CA ASP A 193 2.29 -5.26 20.60
C ASP A 193 3.36 -4.80 21.59
N THR A 194 3.35 -3.52 21.91
CA THR A 194 4.29 -2.86 22.83
C THR A 194 3.66 -2.43 24.15
N ASN A 195 2.35 -2.60 24.35
CA ASN A 195 1.63 -2.07 25.51
C ASN A 195 0.70 -3.08 26.17
N GLU A 196 1.05 -3.51 27.40
CA GLU A 196 0.28 -4.49 28.18
C GLU A 196 -1.12 -4.02 28.60
N GLU A 197 -1.38 -2.70 28.60
CA GLU A 197 -2.71 -2.14 28.90
C GLU A 197 -3.67 -2.14 27.71
N CYS A 198 -3.19 -2.55 26.55
CA CYS A 198 -3.88 -2.54 25.28
C CYS A 198 -3.82 -3.95 24.68
N ALA A 199 -4.75 -4.29 23.78
CA ALA A 199 -4.63 -5.52 22.99
C ALA A 199 -4.93 -5.21 21.52
N PRO A 200 -3.95 -4.68 20.76
CA PRO A 200 -4.07 -4.50 19.32
C PRO A 200 -4.24 -5.85 18.63
N ARG A 201 -5.11 -5.85 17.63
CA ARG A 201 -5.40 -6.99 16.77
C ARG A 201 -5.06 -6.69 15.33
N ILE A 202 -4.58 -7.70 14.62
CA ILE A 202 -4.23 -7.59 13.20
C ILE A 202 -5.08 -8.57 12.41
N ALA A 203 -5.73 -8.08 11.35
CA ALA A 203 -6.48 -8.94 10.44
C ALA A 203 -5.54 -9.83 9.62
N ASN A 204 -6.03 -11.00 9.23
CA ASN A 204 -5.35 -11.88 8.28
C ASN A 204 -5.49 -11.44 6.80
N ALA A 205 -5.72 -10.16 6.55
CA ALA A 205 -5.81 -9.58 5.23
C ALA A 205 -5.05 -8.25 5.21
N ILE A 206 -4.13 -8.12 4.25
CA ILE A 206 -3.35 -6.90 4.02
C ILE A 206 -3.37 -6.56 2.53
N GLN A 207 -3.14 -5.30 2.22
CA GLN A 207 -3.06 -4.84 0.84
C GLN A 207 -1.79 -4.02 0.69
N HIS A 208 -0.93 -4.34 -0.26
CA HIS A 208 0.23 -3.50 -0.56
C HIS A 208 0.08 -2.84 -1.93
N VAL A 209 0.65 -1.64 -2.05
CA VAL A 209 0.69 -0.87 -3.29
C VAL A 209 2.14 -0.68 -3.69
N THR A 210 2.44 -0.99 -4.94
CA THR A 210 3.78 -0.88 -5.52
C THR A 210 3.71 -0.07 -6.81
N ARG A 211 4.80 0.63 -7.15
CA ARG A 211 4.94 1.25 -8.48
C ARG A 211 5.07 0.16 -9.53
N ILE A 212 4.45 0.36 -10.69
CA ILE A 212 4.62 -0.57 -11.81
C ILE A 212 6.09 -0.58 -12.22
N ARG A 213 6.69 -1.77 -12.23
CA ARG A 213 8.06 -1.99 -12.68
C ARG A 213 8.05 -2.71 -14.02
N PRO A 214 8.91 -2.32 -14.98
CA PRO A 214 9.10 -3.11 -16.18
C PRO A 214 9.64 -4.49 -15.77
N ILE A 215 9.08 -5.54 -16.35
CA ILE A 215 9.60 -6.89 -16.21
C ILE A 215 11.01 -6.88 -16.78
N GLN A 216 12.03 -7.05 -15.92
CA GLN A 216 13.35 -7.42 -16.40
C GLN A 216 13.23 -8.85 -16.90
N THR A 217 13.26 -9.03 -18.22
CA THR A 217 13.33 -10.35 -18.83
C THR A 217 14.52 -11.08 -18.19
N TYR A 218 14.25 -12.25 -17.59
CA TYR A 218 15.32 -13.16 -17.23
C TYR A 218 16.07 -13.50 -18.52
N GLN A 219 17.28 -12.98 -18.66
CA GLN A 219 18.20 -13.46 -19.69
C GLN A 219 18.69 -14.83 -19.20
N GLU A 220 18.18 -15.89 -19.83
CA GLU A 220 18.74 -17.25 -19.72
C GLU A 220 20.17 -17.31 -20.26
#